data_AF-A0A529TKV2-F1
#
_entry.id   AF-A0A529TKV2-F1
#
_cell.length_a   1.000
_cell.length_b   1.000
_cell.length_c   1.000
_cell.angle_alpha   90.00
_cell.angle_beta   90.00
_cell.angle_gamma   90.00
#
_symmetry.space_group_name_H-M   'P 1'
#
loop_
_entity.id
_entity.type
_entity.pdbx_description
1 polymer ?
#
loop_
_entity_poly.entity_id
_entity_poly.type
_entity_poly.pdbx_seq_one_letter_code
_entity_poly.pdbx_strand_id
1 'polypeptide(L)'
;MRLRVEILAALFVGAFALPAAAQECGGDFEAWKQGVATEAKAAGVGAVGLDALEDATIDERALARDRAQGVFTQTFTEFSNRMISAYRLKQ
;
A
#
# COMPACT_ATOMS: atom_id res chain seq x y z
N MET A 1 -13.54 -36.80 -31.24
CA MET A 1 -13.33 -35.33 -31.23
C MET A 1 -13.38 -34.71 -29.85
N ARG A 2 -14.36 -35.05 -28.98
CA ARG A 2 -14.49 -34.48 -27.62
C ARG A 2 -13.22 -34.58 -26.76
N LEU A 3 -12.59 -35.76 -26.68
CA LEU A 3 -11.36 -35.97 -25.89
C LEU A 3 -10.17 -35.10 -26.34
N ARG A 4 -10.09 -34.74 -27.63
CA ARG A 4 -9.02 -33.87 -28.15
C ARG A 4 -9.27 -32.40 -27.78
N VAL A 5 -10.53 -31.99 -27.72
CA VAL A 5 -10.95 -30.64 -27.30
C VAL A 5 -10.68 -30.46 -25.80
N GLU A 6 -10.93 -31.48 -24.99
CA GLU A 6 -10.65 -31.48 -23.53
C GLU A 6 -9.14 -31.33 -23.25
N ILE A 7 -8.30 -32.06 -23.99
CA ILE A 7 -6.84 -31.99 -23.87
C ILE A 7 -6.31 -30.62 -24.33
N LEU A 8 -6.85 -30.08 -25.42
CA LEU A 8 -6.52 -28.74 -25.91
C LEU A 8 -6.94 -27.65 -24.91
N ALA A 9 -8.11 -27.79 -24.29
CA ALA A 9 -8.59 -26.88 -23.25
C ALA A 9 -7.71 -26.93 -21.99
N ALA A 10 -7.30 -28.13 -21.54
CA ALA A 10 -6.39 -28.29 -20.40
C ALA A 10 -5.00 -27.70 -20.67
N LEU A 11 -4.46 -27.87 -21.88
CA LEU A 11 -3.20 -27.24 -22.31
C LEU A 11 -3.32 -25.71 -22.38
N PHE A 12 -4.47 -25.18 -22.81
CA PHE A 12 -4.70 -23.74 -22.85
C PHE A 12 -4.73 -23.13 -21.44
N VAL A 13 -5.39 -23.78 -20.47
CA VAL A 13 -5.44 -23.27 -19.08
C VAL A 13 -4.07 -23.35 -18.39
N GLY A 14 -3.27 -24.39 -18.67
CA GLY A 14 -1.91 -24.51 -18.14
C GLY A 14 -0.91 -23.48 -18.69
N ALA A 15 -1.11 -23.02 -19.94
CA ALA A 15 -0.21 -22.07 -20.59
C ALA A 15 -0.30 -20.63 -20.05
N PHE A 16 -1.38 -20.27 -19.34
CA PHE A 16 -1.56 -18.94 -18.73
C PHE A 16 -1.19 -18.88 -17.24
N ALA A 17 -0.69 -19.98 -16.66
CA ALA A 17 -0.14 -19.98 -15.31
C ALA A 17 1.27 -19.39 -15.30
N LEU A 18 1.40 -18.11 -15.70
CA LEU A 18 2.63 -17.36 -15.48
C LEU A 18 2.78 -17.11 -13.98
N PRO A 19 3.97 -17.31 -13.38
CA PRO A 19 4.20 -16.87 -12.02
C PRO A 19 3.96 -15.36 -11.96
N ALA A 20 3.14 -14.92 -11.01
CA ALA A 20 3.05 -13.50 -10.71
C ALA A 20 4.43 -13.06 -10.21
N ALA A 21 5.17 -12.35 -11.05
CA ALA A 21 6.36 -11.65 -10.61
C ALA A 21 5.88 -10.57 -9.64
N ALA A 22 6.04 -10.82 -8.34
CA ALA A 22 5.89 -9.76 -7.36
C ALA A 22 6.88 -8.68 -7.76
N GLN A 23 6.40 -7.45 -7.93
CA GLN A 23 7.30 -6.31 -8.02
C GLN A 23 8.21 -6.33 -6.79
N GLU A 24 9.49 -6.05 -6.98
CA GLU A 24 10.36 -5.78 -5.85
C GLU A 24 9.79 -4.57 -5.12
N CYS A 25 9.22 -4.81 -3.94
CA CYS A 25 8.74 -3.75 -3.07
C CYS A 25 9.95 -3.15 -2.36
N GLY A 26 10.15 -1.85 -2.56
CA GLY A 26 11.33 -1.14 -2.08
C GLY A 26 12.00 -0.37 -3.21
N GLY A 27 13.01 0.42 -2.87
CA GLY A 27 13.71 1.27 -3.81
C GLY A 27 14.48 2.36 -3.09
N ASP A 28 15.23 3.15 -3.86
CA ASP A 28 15.93 4.31 -3.32
C ASP A 28 14.92 5.42 -2.98
N PHE A 29 14.91 5.86 -1.72
CA PHE A 29 13.98 6.87 -1.22
C PHE A 29 14.16 8.20 -1.94
N GLU A 30 15.41 8.59 -2.24
CA GLU A 30 15.71 9.84 -2.91
C GLU A 30 15.22 9.82 -4.36
N ALA A 31 15.41 8.72 -5.09
CA ALA A 31 14.87 8.55 -6.44
C ALA A 31 13.33 8.66 -6.45
N TRP A 32 12.66 8.05 -5.47
CA TRP A 32 11.21 8.20 -5.31
C TRP A 32 10.83 9.66 -5.00
N LYS A 33 11.53 10.32 -4.07
CA LYS A 33 11.28 11.71 -3.65
C LYS A 33 11.42 12.70 -4.82
N GLN A 34 12.41 12.50 -5.68
CA GLN A 34 12.58 13.31 -6.89
C GLN A 34 11.47 13.07 -7.93
N GLY A 35 10.95 11.85 -8.04
CA GLY A 35 9.75 11.56 -8.81
C GLY A 35 8.54 12.34 -8.29
N VAL A 36 8.30 12.30 -6.98
CA VAL A 36 7.22 13.08 -6.33
C VAL A 36 7.41 14.58 -6.53
N ALA A 37 8.63 15.11 -6.44
CA ALA A 37 8.91 16.52 -6.68
C ALA A 37 8.56 16.93 -8.13
N THR A 38 8.83 16.05 -9.10
CA THR A 38 8.46 16.26 -10.50
C THR A 38 6.94 16.33 -10.67
N GLU A 39 6.21 15.41 -10.06
CA GLU A 39 4.74 15.39 -10.07
C GLU A 39 4.15 16.62 -9.39
N ALA A 40 4.66 17.00 -8.21
CA ALA A 40 4.25 18.16 -7.45
C ALA A 40 4.46 19.46 -8.24
N LYS A 41 5.61 19.60 -8.91
CA LYS A 41 5.89 20.74 -9.79
C LYS A 41 4.91 20.80 -10.96
N ALA A 42 4.60 19.66 -11.60
CA ALA A 42 3.61 19.59 -12.68
C ALA A 42 2.19 19.95 -12.20
N ALA A 43 1.88 19.66 -10.94
CA ALA A 43 0.63 20.06 -10.29
C ALA A 43 0.60 21.54 -9.83
N GLY A 44 1.66 22.30 -10.04
CA GLY A 44 1.73 23.73 -9.72
C GLY A 44 2.18 24.06 -8.29
N VAL A 45 2.80 23.11 -7.58
CA VAL A 45 3.40 23.37 -6.26
C VAL A 45 4.56 24.36 -6.40
N GLY A 46 4.52 25.43 -5.61
CA GLY A 46 5.53 26.49 -5.60
C GLY A 46 6.79 26.12 -4.82
N ALA A 47 7.83 26.96 -4.92
CA ALA A 47 9.16 26.72 -4.35
C ALA A 47 9.14 26.31 -2.88
N VAL A 48 8.37 27.01 -2.03
CA VAL A 48 8.27 26.70 -0.58
C VAL A 48 7.86 25.24 -0.31
N GLY A 49 6.93 24.69 -1.12
CA GLY A 49 6.50 23.30 -0.96
C GLY A 49 7.51 22.29 -1.48
N LEU A 50 8.25 22.64 -2.54
CA LEU A 50 9.30 21.80 -3.09
C LEU A 50 10.54 21.77 -2.17
N ASP A 51 10.91 22.91 -1.59
CA ASP A 51 12.00 23.02 -0.62
C ASP A 51 11.68 22.19 0.63
N ALA A 52 10.44 22.28 1.13
CA ALA A 52 10.00 21.45 2.26
C ALA A 52 9.99 19.95 1.95
N LEU A 53 9.68 19.57 0.69
CA LEU A 53 9.76 18.18 0.26
C LEU A 53 11.21 17.69 0.17
N GLU A 54 12.14 18.55 -0.25
CA GLU A 54 13.57 18.21 -0.31
C GLU A 54 14.14 17.91 1.09
N ASP A 55 13.74 18.69 2.09
CA ASP A 55 14.11 18.50 3.49
C ASP A 55 13.43 17.29 4.15
N ALA A 56 12.44 16.66 3.49
CA ALA A 56 11.71 15.53 4.05
C ALA A 56 12.59 14.28 4.11
N THR A 57 12.54 13.59 5.25
CA THR A 57 13.25 12.33 5.50
C THR A 57 12.28 11.22 5.91
N ILE A 58 12.74 9.98 5.84
CA ILE A 58 12.00 8.84 6.40
C ILE A 58 11.81 9.02 7.91
N ASP A 59 10.56 8.92 8.37
CA ASP A 59 10.22 8.76 9.79
C ASP A 59 9.89 7.29 10.08
N GLU A 60 10.77 6.62 10.82
CA GLU A 60 10.58 5.23 11.24
C GLU A 60 9.30 5.01 12.07
N ARG A 61 8.80 6.05 12.76
CA ARG A 61 7.55 5.96 13.50
C ARG A 61 6.36 5.86 12.55
N ALA A 62 6.37 6.60 11.44
CA ALA A 62 5.32 6.50 10.43
C ALA A 62 5.30 5.09 9.81
N LEU A 63 6.47 4.57 9.44
CA LEU A 63 6.60 3.22 8.91
C LEU A 63 6.19 2.13 9.91
N ALA A 64 6.55 2.29 11.19
CA ALA A 64 6.14 1.36 12.24
C ALA A 64 4.61 1.35 12.43
N ARG A 65 3.94 2.50 12.27
CA ARG A 65 2.48 2.60 12.36
C ARG A 65 1.78 2.00 11.16
N ASP A 66 2.30 2.21 9.96
CA ASP A 66 1.78 1.59 8.73
C ASP A 66 1.85 0.06 8.79
N ARG A 67 3.00 -0.47 9.23
CA ARG A 67 3.20 -1.91 9.45
C ARG A 67 2.42 -2.47 10.63
N ALA A 68 1.94 -1.62 11.55
CA ALA A 68 1.24 -2.08 12.73
C ALA A 68 -0.19 -2.54 12.39
N GLN A 69 -0.43 -3.85 12.49
CA GLN A 69 -1.73 -4.48 12.23
C GLN A 69 -2.50 -4.83 13.52
N GLY A 70 -2.20 -4.14 14.63
CA GLY A 70 -2.67 -4.51 15.98
C GLY A 70 -4.17 -4.31 16.27
N VAL A 71 -4.94 -3.73 15.34
CA VAL A 71 -6.40 -3.67 15.46
C VAL A 71 -7.04 -5.02 15.15
N PHE A 72 -6.47 -5.77 14.20
CA PHE A 72 -7.02 -7.04 13.75
C PHE A 72 -6.77 -8.21 14.72
N THR A 73 -5.95 -7.99 15.75
CA THR A 73 -5.71 -8.96 16.82
C THR A 73 -6.61 -8.73 18.04
N GLN A 74 -7.44 -7.69 18.04
CA GLN A 74 -8.36 -7.40 19.14
C GLN A 74 -9.64 -8.24 18.99
N THR A 75 -10.20 -8.67 20.12
CA THR A 75 -11.58 -9.14 20.19
C THR A 75 -12.55 -8.02 19.85
N PHE A 76 -13.77 -8.38 19.46
CA PHE A 76 -14.84 -7.41 19.23
C PHE A 76 -15.05 -6.49 20.44
N THR A 77 -15.03 -7.03 21.67
CA THR A 77 -15.26 -6.28 22.91
C THR A 77 -14.13 -5.30 23.20
N GLU A 78 -12.86 -5.68 22.98
CA GLU A 78 -11.73 -4.77 23.16
C GLU A 78 -11.80 -3.59 22.19
N PHE A 79 -12.09 -3.88 20.92
CA PHE A 79 -12.26 -2.84 19.91
C PHE A 79 -13.46 -1.92 20.22
N SER A 80 -14.63 -2.50 20.51
CA SER A 80 -15.86 -1.74 20.73
C SER A 80 -15.79 -0.84 21.97
N ASN A 81 -15.22 -1.33 23.07
CA ASN A 81 -15.03 -0.53 24.29
C ASN A 81 -14.09 0.67 24.08
N ARG A 82 -13.06 0.52 23.24
CA ARG A 82 -12.13 1.60 22.92
C ARG A 82 -12.76 2.65 22.00
N MET A 83 -13.58 2.22 21.04
CA MET A 83 -14.23 3.10 20.06
C MET A 83 -15.45 3.82 20.64
N ILE A 84 -16.30 3.12 21.40
CA ILE A 84 -17.55 3.62 21.98
C ILE A 84 -17.36 3.87 23.49
N SER A 85 -16.44 4.76 23.82
CA SER A 85 -16.17 5.09 25.23
C SER A 85 -17.23 6.03 25.80
N ALA A 86 -17.46 5.95 27.11
CA ALA A 86 -18.41 6.84 27.82
C ALA A 86 -18.08 8.33 27.65
N TYR A 87 -16.81 8.68 27.41
CA TYR A 87 -16.39 10.04 27.08
C TYR A 87 -16.95 10.49 25.73
N ARG A 88 -16.80 9.68 24.67
CA ARG A 88 -17.26 10.04 23.32
C ARG A 88 -18.78 10.14 23.19
N LEU A 89 -19.52 9.42 24.03
CA LEU A 89 -20.99 9.47 24.04
C LEU A 89 -21.58 10.72 24.71
N LYS A 90 -20.76 11.48 25.44
CA LYS A 90 -21.18 12.71 26.14
C LYS A 90 -20.86 14.00 25.38
N GLN A 91 -20.19 13.89 24.22
CA GLN A 91 -19.94 14.99 23.29
C GLN A 91 -21.02 15.03 22.22
#